data_AF-A0A7S1R7Z8-F1
#
_entry.id   AF-A0A7S1R7Z8-F1
#
_cell.length_a   1.000
_cell.length_b   1.000
_cell.length_c   1.000
_cell.angle_alpha   90.00
_cell.angle_beta   90.00
_cell.angle_gamma   90.00
#
_symmetry.space_group_name_H-M   'P 1'
#
loop_
_entity.id
_entity.type
_entity.pdbx_description
1 polymer ?
#
loop_
_entity_poly.entity_id
_entity_poly.type
_entity_poly.pdbx_seq_one_letter_code
_entity_poly.pdbx_strand_id
1 'polypeptide(L)'
;MQRYSAKLAAIALAIASAHAHDAPRNASKPGNGTLASGQLRGAALPPKAAAAVGSCSAADAATMAKLGAGHADGSFPGVVARCGKGSWSFFGGFKTGQFLSCVRSGTQISTPCSECFAPFGQYAYRNCKFSCLFGSWCGRRCLDCVKPARAGVDQCTAVSIPVPTEC
;
A
#
# COMPACT_ATOMS: atom_id res chain seq x y z
N MET A 1 -29.47 -50.70 0.83
CA MET A 1 -28.11 -51.28 0.74
C MET A 1 -27.14 -50.12 0.51
N GLN A 2 -26.70 -49.33 1.51
CA GLN A 2 -25.83 -49.63 2.67
C GLN A 2 -24.47 -50.22 2.27
N ARG A 3 -23.48 -49.36 1.99
CA ARG A 3 -22.05 -49.58 2.34
C ARG A 3 -21.39 -48.25 2.71
N TYR A 4 -21.57 -47.90 3.99
CA TYR A 4 -20.64 -47.07 4.75
C TYR A 4 -19.30 -47.82 4.90
N SER A 5 -18.19 -47.11 4.81
CA SER A 5 -16.94 -47.50 5.49
C SER A 5 -16.11 -46.26 5.75
N ALA A 6 -16.30 -45.75 6.97
CA ALA A 6 -15.44 -44.79 7.62
C ALA A 6 -14.07 -45.43 7.89
N LYS A 7 -12.99 -44.67 7.65
CA LYS A 7 -11.76 -44.78 8.45
C LYS A 7 -11.33 -43.38 8.86
N LEU A 8 -11.63 -43.10 10.12
CA LEU A 8 -11.08 -42.05 10.95
C LEU A 8 -9.58 -42.28 11.18
N ALA A 9 -8.81 -41.18 11.20
CA ALA A 9 -7.71 -40.84 12.12
C ALA A 9 -6.93 -39.67 11.49
N ALA A 10 -7.30 -38.42 11.76
CA ALA A 10 -6.77 -37.63 12.87
C ALA A 10 -5.24 -37.48 12.84
N ILE A 11 -4.74 -36.46 12.13
CA ILE A 11 -3.50 -35.76 12.50
C ILE A 11 -3.82 -34.26 12.47
N ALA A 12 -4.25 -33.77 13.62
CA ALA A 12 -4.16 -32.36 13.95
C ALA A 12 -2.71 -32.09 14.37
N LEU A 13 -1.99 -31.29 13.58
CA LEU A 13 -0.87 -30.52 14.09
C LEU A 13 -1.10 -29.06 13.73
N ALA A 14 -1.54 -28.34 14.76
CA ALA A 14 -1.56 -26.89 14.80
C ALA A 14 -0.13 -26.37 14.88
N ILE A 15 0.22 -25.42 14.00
CA ILE A 15 1.23 -24.41 14.31
C ILE A 15 0.59 -23.06 14.02
N ALA A 16 -0.18 -22.59 15.00
CA ALA A 16 -0.64 -21.21 15.06
C ALA A 16 0.53 -20.37 15.58
N SER A 17 1.30 -19.75 14.69
CA SER A 17 2.25 -18.70 15.06
C SER A 17 1.54 -17.35 14.99
N ALA A 18 0.75 -17.06 16.02
CA ALA A 18 0.27 -15.72 16.30
C ALA A 18 1.46 -14.88 16.78
N HIS A 19 2.05 -14.07 15.89
CA HIS A 19 2.88 -12.96 16.34
C HIS A 19 1.95 -11.87 16.88
N ALA A 20 1.82 -11.86 18.20
CA ALA A 20 1.23 -10.77 18.95
C ALA A 20 1.99 -9.47 18.62
N HIS A 21 1.29 -8.50 18.05
CA HIS A 21 1.78 -7.13 18.01
C HIS A 21 1.76 -6.56 19.43
N ASP A 22 2.94 -6.22 19.93
CA ASP A 22 3.14 -5.45 21.16
C ASP A 22 2.31 -4.15 21.12
N ALA A 23 1.27 -4.12 21.95
CA ALA A 23 0.65 -2.87 22.38
C ALA A 23 1.51 -2.25 23.50
N PRO A 24 1.89 -0.96 23.44
CA PRO A 24 2.57 -0.33 24.56
C PRO A 24 1.64 -0.21 25.77
N ARG A 25 2.02 -0.86 26.88
CA ARG A 25 1.42 -0.64 28.20
C ARG A 25 1.85 0.74 28.70
N ASN A 26 0.92 1.69 28.68
CA ASN A 26 1.08 2.97 29.39
C ASN A 26 0.89 2.71 30.89
N ALA A 27 2.00 2.61 31.63
CA ALA A 27 2.01 2.48 33.07
C ALA A 27 2.63 3.73 33.70
N SER A 28 1.81 4.76 33.95
CA SER A 28 2.15 5.83 34.89
C SER A 28 1.37 5.64 36.18
N LYS A 29 2.13 5.40 37.25
CA LYS A 29 1.71 5.16 38.63
C LYS A 29 1.19 6.45 39.29
N PRO A 30 0.22 6.38 40.22
CA PRO A 30 -0.17 7.54 41.03
C PRO A 30 0.87 7.81 42.12
N GLY A 31 1.45 9.00 42.11
CA GLY A 31 2.28 9.52 43.19
C GLY A 31 1.47 10.48 44.07
N ASN A 32 1.29 10.12 45.33
CA ASN A 32 0.78 11.03 46.37
C ASN A 32 1.84 12.10 46.68
N GLY A 33 1.47 13.37 46.57
CA GLY A 33 2.26 14.52 46.99
C GLY A 33 1.35 15.69 47.30
N THR A 34 1.36 16.09 48.56
CA THR A 34 0.47 17.09 49.17
C THR A 34 1.13 18.49 49.10
N LEU A 35 0.34 19.49 48.70
CA LEU A 35 0.47 20.96 48.88
C LEU A 35 1.53 21.75 48.10
N ALA A 36 1.03 22.63 47.20
CA ALA A 36 1.25 24.08 47.33
C ALA A 36 0.26 24.84 46.42
N SER A 37 -0.43 25.83 46.99
CA SER A 37 -1.27 26.79 46.28
C SER A 37 -0.47 27.55 45.24
N GLY A 38 -0.87 27.46 43.97
CA GLY A 38 -0.26 28.20 42.88
C GLY A 38 -1.12 28.15 41.62
N GLN A 39 -1.76 29.27 41.33
CA GLN A 39 -2.40 29.65 40.07
C GLN A 39 -1.71 29.03 38.84
N LEU A 40 -2.47 28.54 37.86
CA LEU A 40 -2.39 28.93 36.45
C LEU A 40 -3.41 28.12 35.63
N ARG A 41 -4.37 28.83 35.02
CA ARG A 41 -5.31 28.31 34.04
C ARG A 41 -4.55 27.91 32.77
N GLY A 42 -4.21 26.63 32.65
CA GLY A 42 -3.77 26.04 31.39
C GLY A 42 -4.96 25.78 30.48
N ALA A 43 -5.08 26.53 29.39
CA ALA A 43 -5.96 26.14 28.29
C ALA A 43 -5.53 24.75 27.81
N ALA A 44 -6.43 23.78 27.88
CA ALA A 44 -6.22 22.45 27.33
C ALA A 44 -5.94 22.62 25.82
N LEU A 45 -4.70 22.37 25.40
CA LEU A 45 -4.42 22.19 23.98
C LEU A 45 -5.25 21.01 23.48
N PRO A 46 -5.83 21.10 22.26
CA PRO A 46 -6.52 19.96 21.68
C PRO A 46 -5.55 18.76 21.59
N PRO A 47 -6.03 17.52 21.75
CA PRO A 47 -5.20 16.34 21.56
C PRO A 47 -4.52 16.42 20.19
N LYS A 48 -3.19 16.27 20.20
CA LYS A 48 -2.33 16.13 19.03
C LYS A 48 -3.01 15.15 18.05
N ALA A 49 -3.34 15.65 16.85
CA ALA A 49 -4.02 14.89 15.81
C ALA A 49 -3.42 13.48 15.70
N ALA A 50 -4.29 12.46 15.65
CA ALA A 50 -3.89 11.10 15.33
C ALA A 50 -2.96 11.14 14.10
N ALA A 51 -1.85 10.38 14.16
CA ALA A 51 -0.93 10.24 13.04
C ALA A 51 -1.74 9.94 11.77
N ALA A 52 -1.48 10.66 10.69
CA ALA A 52 -2.13 10.40 9.42
C ALA A 52 -1.88 8.94 9.03
N VAL A 53 -2.90 8.10 9.21
CA VAL A 53 -3.06 6.85 8.46
C VAL A 53 -2.99 7.29 6.99
N GLY A 54 -2.12 6.68 6.18
CA GLY A 54 -1.69 7.19 4.87
C GLY A 54 -2.82 7.60 3.90
N SER A 55 -2.45 8.12 2.73
CA SER A 55 -3.39 8.81 1.83
C SER A 55 -4.47 7.92 1.20
N CYS A 56 -4.40 6.59 1.36
CA CYS A 56 -5.43 5.66 0.89
C CYS A 56 -6.40 5.26 2.00
N SER A 57 -7.69 5.23 1.66
CA SER A 57 -8.76 4.73 2.54
C SER A 57 -8.91 3.21 2.45
N ALA A 58 -9.70 2.63 3.37
CA ALA A 58 -10.10 1.23 3.29
C ALA A 58 -10.90 0.92 2.01
N ALA A 59 -11.67 1.88 1.50
CA ALA A 59 -12.39 1.73 0.23
C ALA A 59 -11.42 1.65 -0.96
N ASP A 60 -10.36 2.46 -0.95
CA ASP A 60 -9.30 2.40 -1.97
C ASP A 60 -8.60 1.04 -1.94
N ALA A 61 -8.24 0.57 -0.74
CA ALA A 61 -7.64 -0.76 -0.56
C ALA A 61 -8.54 -1.88 -1.11
N ALA A 62 -9.85 -1.83 -0.81
CA ALA A 62 -10.81 -2.81 -1.33
C ALA A 62 -10.93 -2.74 -2.86
N THR A 63 -10.93 -1.55 -3.44
CA THR A 63 -10.97 -1.36 -4.90
C THR A 63 -9.71 -1.90 -5.57
N MET A 64 -8.52 -1.62 -5.04
CA MET A 64 -7.26 -2.19 -5.53
C MET A 64 -7.27 -3.72 -5.40
N ALA A 65 -7.68 -4.25 -4.25
CA ALA A 65 -7.76 -5.69 -4.00
C ALA A 65 -8.70 -6.43 -4.99
N LYS A 66 -9.84 -5.82 -5.35
CA LYS A 66 -10.77 -6.38 -6.35
C LYS A 66 -10.15 -6.51 -7.74
N LEU A 67 -9.30 -5.57 -8.14
CA LEU A 67 -8.55 -5.66 -9.41
C LEU A 67 -7.49 -6.75 -9.35
N GLY A 68 -6.93 -6.99 -8.16
CA GLY A 68 -6.02 -8.10 -7.89
C GLY A 68 -4.58 -7.83 -8.31
N ALA A 69 -3.73 -8.78 -7.93
CA ALA A 69 -2.29 -8.78 -8.16
C ALA A 69 -1.94 -9.40 -9.53
N GLY A 70 -0.64 -9.51 -9.81
CA GLY A 70 -0.14 -10.22 -10.98
C GLY A 70 0.09 -9.33 -12.20
N HIS A 71 0.13 -9.92 -13.39
CA HIS A 71 0.50 -9.22 -14.63
C HIS A 71 -0.61 -9.18 -15.71
N ALA A 72 -1.86 -9.47 -15.33
CA ALA A 72 -2.98 -9.34 -16.26
C ALA A 72 -3.30 -7.87 -16.58
N ASP A 73 -3.80 -7.57 -17.78
CA ASP A 73 -4.12 -6.18 -18.18
C ASP A 73 -5.19 -5.51 -17.28
N GLY A 74 -6.06 -6.31 -16.67
CA GLY A 74 -7.08 -5.85 -15.72
C GLY A 74 -6.62 -5.80 -14.27
N SER A 75 -5.43 -6.32 -13.95
CA SER A 75 -4.91 -6.28 -12.58
C SER A 75 -4.57 -4.85 -12.18
N PHE A 76 -4.57 -4.56 -10.88
CA PHE A 76 -4.19 -3.24 -10.38
C PHE A 76 -2.81 -2.79 -10.93
N PRO A 77 -1.72 -3.57 -10.78
CA PRO A 77 -0.43 -3.20 -11.35
C PRO A 77 -0.43 -3.16 -12.88
N GLY A 78 -1.23 -3.98 -13.56
CA GLY A 78 -1.40 -3.92 -15.02
C GLY A 78 -2.01 -2.60 -15.49
N VAL A 79 -3.03 -2.11 -14.79
CA VAL A 79 -3.64 -0.79 -15.04
C VAL A 79 -2.62 0.32 -14.80
N VAL A 80 -1.90 0.29 -13.67
CA VAL A 80 -0.87 1.29 -13.34
C VAL A 80 0.25 1.30 -14.39
N ALA A 81 0.72 0.13 -14.83
CA ALA A 81 1.75 0.00 -15.86
C ALA A 81 1.28 0.54 -17.22
N ARG A 82 0.05 0.21 -17.64
CA ARG A 82 -0.57 0.76 -18.86
C ARG A 82 -0.68 2.28 -18.79
N CYS A 83 -1.11 2.83 -17.66
CA CYS A 83 -1.18 4.27 -17.45
C CYS A 83 0.20 4.93 -17.50
N GLY A 84 1.22 4.31 -16.89
CA GLY A 84 2.61 4.78 -16.96
C GLY A 84 3.12 4.82 -18.40
N LYS A 85 2.86 3.76 -19.18
CA LYS A 85 3.23 3.67 -20.60
C LYS A 85 2.55 4.72 -21.47
N GLY A 86 1.31 5.10 -21.16
CA GLY A 86 0.56 6.14 -21.87
C GLY A 86 0.88 7.58 -21.44
N SER A 87 1.66 7.78 -20.37
CA SER A 87 1.81 9.10 -19.73
C SER A 87 3.21 9.68 -19.87
N TRP A 88 3.82 9.57 -21.04
CA TRP A 88 5.11 10.20 -21.32
C TRP A 88 5.23 10.61 -22.79
N SER A 89 6.16 11.50 -23.08
CA SER A 89 6.59 11.80 -24.44
C SER A 89 8.10 11.97 -24.51
N PHE A 90 8.69 11.68 -25.67
CA PHE A 90 10.13 11.66 -25.84
C PHE A 90 10.80 13.01 -25.47
N PHE A 91 10.22 14.12 -25.94
CA PHE A 91 10.72 15.47 -25.65
C PHE A 91 10.10 16.10 -24.40
N GLY A 92 8.98 15.57 -23.90
CA GLY A 92 8.21 16.18 -22.81
C GLY A 92 8.30 15.46 -21.48
N GLY A 93 9.01 14.34 -21.39
CA GLY A 93 9.16 13.57 -20.16
C GLY A 93 7.89 12.84 -19.72
N PHE A 94 7.91 12.36 -18.48
CA PHE A 94 6.74 11.81 -17.80
C PHE A 94 5.72 12.90 -17.50
N LYS A 95 4.44 12.57 -17.66
CA LYS A 95 3.30 13.48 -17.55
C LYS A 95 2.45 13.03 -16.37
N THR A 96 2.85 13.44 -15.17
CA THR A 96 2.21 13.05 -13.90
C THR A 96 0.70 13.26 -13.90
N GLY A 97 0.21 14.39 -14.42
CA GLY A 97 -1.24 14.65 -14.49
C GLY A 97 -2.00 13.63 -15.37
N GLN A 98 -1.42 13.25 -16.51
CA GLN A 98 -2.02 12.21 -17.37
C GLN A 98 -1.99 10.85 -16.68
N PHE A 99 -0.87 10.53 -16.01
CA PHE A 99 -0.72 9.28 -15.27
C PHE A 99 -1.77 9.15 -14.16
N LEU A 100 -1.90 10.16 -13.31
CA LEU A 100 -2.88 10.16 -12.21
C LEU A 100 -4.32 10.16 -12.71
N SER A 101 -4.60 10.88 -13.81
CA SER A 101 -5.93 10.84 -14.45
C SER A 101 -6.26 9.42 -14.94
N CYS A 102 -5.33 8.77 -15.63
CA CYS A 102 -5.49 7.40 -16.11
C CYS A 102 -5.65 6.40 -14.95
N VAL A 103 -4.82 6.48 -13.90
CA VAL A 103 -4.90 5.56 -12.74
C VAL A 103 -6.25 5.69 -12.06
N ARG A 104 -6.72 6.90 -11.79
CA ARG A 104 -8.04 7.11 -11.16
C ARG A 104 -9.17 6.58 -12.05
N SER A 105 -9.13 6.85 -13.35
CA SER A 105 -10.15 6.34 -14.28
C SER A 105 -10.14 4.81 -14.38
N GLY A 106 -8.96 4.20 -14.49
CA GLY A 106 -8.82 2.75 -14.66
C GLY A 106 -8.98 1.93 -13.39
N THR A 107 -8.84 2.55 -12.20
CA THR A 107 -8.91 1.83 -10.92
C THR A 107 -10.04 2.29 -10.02
N GLN A 108 -10.57 3.51 -10.19
CA GLN A 108 -11.59 4.11 -9.32
C GLN A 108 -11.14 4.37 -7.86
N ILE A 109 -9.83 4.44 -7.61
CA ILE A 109 -9.31 4.91 -6.31
C ILE A 109 -9.42 6.43 -6.19
N SER A 110 -9.45 6.90 -4.95
CA SER A 110 -9.54 8.31 -4.59
C SER A 110 -8.33 9.11 -5.11
N THR A 111 -8.54 10.41 -5.32
CA THR A 111 -7.46 11.34 -5.67
C THR A 111 -6.25 11.27 -4.71
N PRO A 112 -6.41 11.42 -3.38
CA PRO A 112 -5.26 11.36 -2.47
C PRO A 112 -4.52 10.01 -2.52
N CYS A 113 -5.23 8.90 -2.70
CA CYS A 113 -4.59 7.59 -2.84
C CYS A 113 -3.79 7.48 -4.14
N SER A 114 -4.35 7.96 -5.26
CA SER A 114 -3.68 7.90 -6.57
C SER A 114 -2.37 8.70 -6.60
N GLU A 115 -2.29 9.80 -5.85
CA GLU A 115 -1.10 10.67 -5.80
C GLU A 115 0.13 9.94 -5.25
N CYS A 116 -0.06 8.90 -4.42
CA CYS A 116 1.03 8.05 -3.94
C CYS A 116 1.81 7.34 -5.04
N PHE A 117 1.19 7.12 -6.21
CA PHE A 117 1.84 6.43 -7.33
C PHE A 117 2.63 7.37 -8.23
N ALA A 118 2.46 8.69 -8.12
CA ALA A 118 3.14 9.66 -8.98
C ALA A 118 4.67 9.63 -8.84
N PRO A 119 5.27 9.66 -7.63
CA PRO A 119 6.72 9.54 -7.45
C PRO A 119 7.26 8.22 -8.01
N PHE A 120 6.51 7.13 -7.86
CA PHE A 120 6.86 5.82 -8.39
C PHE A 120 6.88 5.81 -9.93
N GLY A 121 5.84 6.35 -10.57
CA GLY A 121 5.79 6.47 -12.04
C GLY A 121 6.92 7.34 -12.59
N GLN A 122 7.19 8.47 -11.92
CA GLN A 122 8.30 9.36 -12.26
C GLN A 122 9.66 8.63 -12.14
N TYR A 123 9.87 7.88 -11.05
CA TYR A 123 11.07 7.08 -10.85
C TYR A 123 11.22 6.02 -11.94
N ALA A 124 10.16 5.26 -12.23
CA ALA A 124 10.18 4.22 -13.25
C ALA A 124 10.52 4.80 -14.63
N TYR A 125 9.95 5.96 -14.99
CA TYR A 125 10.32 6.66 -16.21
C TYR A 125 11.78 7.13 -16.21
N ARG A 126 12.26 7.69 -15.10
CA ARG A 126 13.60 8.28 -15.05
C ARG A 126 14.73 7.26 -15.02
N ASN A 127 14.53 6.15 -14.32
CA ASN A 127 15.58 5.19 -13.99
C ASN A 127 15.38 3.84 -14.69
N CYS A 128 14.13 3.48 -14.99
CA CYS A 128 13.77 2.14 -15.45
C CYS A 128 13.12 2.13 -16.84
N LYS A 129 13.05 3.25 -17.57
CA LYS A 129 12.33 3.34 -18.86
C LYS A 129 12.73 2.27 -19.86
N PHE A 130 14.02 1.94 -19.95
CA PHE A 130 14.47 0.94 -20.92
C PHE A 130 14.00 -0.46 -20.54
N SER A 131 14.02 -0.80 -19.26
CA SER A 131 13.51 -2.09 -18.78
C SER A 131 11.98 -2.17 -18.82
N CYS A 132 11.29 -1.07 -18.49
CA CYS A 132 9.84 -1.08 -18.25
C CYS A 132 9.00 -0.60 -19.43
N LEU A 133 9.41 0.46 -20.13
CA LEU A 133 8.65 1.06 -21.24
C LEU A 133 9.05 0.47 -22.60
N PHE A 134 10.34 0.23 -22.79
CA PHE A 134 10.88 -0.38 -24.01
C PHE A 134 11.11 -1.89 -23.89
N GLY A 135 11.07 -2.43 -22.67
CA GLY A 135 11.07 -3.86 -22.39
C GLY A 135 9.68 -4.36 -21.97
N SER A 136 9.65 -5.29 -21.03
CA SER A 136 8.41 -5.75 -20.41
C SER A 136 8.25 -5.13 -19.02
N TRP A 137 7.11 -4.48 -18.78
CA TRP A 137 6.78 -3.88 -17.49
C TRP A 137 6.69 -4.92 -16.36
N CYS A 138 6.32 -6.16 -16.68
CA CYS A 138 6.24 -7.29 -15.76
C CYS A 138 7.51 -8.16 -15.78
N GLY A 139 8.45 -7.90 -16.71
CA GLY A 139 9.68 -8.67 -16.80
C GLY A 139 10.62 -8.38 -15.64
N ARG A 140 11.44 -9.38 -15.27
CA ARG A 140 12.40 -9.31 -14.16
C ARG A 140 13.17 -8.00 -14.06
N ARG A 141 13.74 -7.55 -15.19
CA ARG A 141 14.59 -6.35 -15.26
C ARG A 141 13.83 -5.08 -14.88
N CYS A 142 12.55 -4.98 -15.22
CA CYS A 142 11.72 -3.86 -14.81
C CYS A 142 11.40 -3.97 -13.32
N LEU A 143 10.90 -5.13 -12.89
CA LEU A 143 10.49 -5.37 -11.50
C LEU A 143 11.65 -5.13 -10.52
N ASP A 144 12.84 -5.60 -10.84
CA ASP A 144 14.05 -5.38 -10.05
C ASP A 144 14.46 -3.91 -10.03
N CYS A 145 14.35 -3.20 -11.16
CA CYS A 145 14.69 -1.78 -11.25
C CYS A 145 13.77 -0.90 -10.40
N VAL A 146 12.47 -1.18 -10.34
CA VAL A 146 11.51 -0.35 -9.61
C VAL A 146 11.41 -0.67 -8.12
N LYS A 147 12.02 -1.77 -7.63
CA LYS A 147 12.01 -2.17 -6.21
C LYS A 147 12.33 -1.02 -5.24
N PRO A 148 13.38 -0.20 -5.46
CA PRO A 148 13.73 0.87 -4.52
C PRO A 148 12.64 1.93 -4.35
N ALA A 149 11.78 2.12 -5.36
CA ALA A 149 10.71 3.11 -5.32
C ALA A 149 9.43 2.58 -4.62
N ARG A 150 9.33 1.28 -4.33
CA ARG A 150 8.13 0.70 -3.69
C ARG A 150 7.92 1.20 -2.28
N ALA A 151 8.99 1.34 -1.49
CA ALA A 151 8.88 1.80 -0.10
C ALA A 151 8.15 3.15 0.04
N GLY A 152 8.35 4.06 -0.92
CA GLY A 152 7.63 5.34 -0.94
C GLY A 152 6.14 5.20 -1.23
N VAL A 153 5.74 4.23 -2.06
CA VAL A 153 4.33 3.91 -2.30
C VAL A 153 3.71 3.28 -1.06
N ASP A 154 4.39 2.30 -0.47
CA ASP A 154 3.88 1.58 0.71
C ASP A 154 3.68 2.55 1.89
N GLN A 155 4.64 3.46 2.12
CA GLN A 155 4.52 4.50 3.14
C GLN A 155 3.39 5.49 2.86
N CYS A 156 3.27 5.96 1.61
CA CYS A 156 2.24 6.94 1.26
C CYS A 156 0.84 6.35 1.33
N THR A 157 0.66 5.14 0.79
CA THR A 157 -0.64 4.48 0.74
C THR A 157 -1.07 3.99 2.13
N ALA A 158 -0.12 3.49 2.94
CA ALA A 158 -0.36 2.87 4.24
C ALA A 158 -1.47 1.79 4.23
N VAL A 159 -1.62 1.09 3.10
CA VAL A 159 -2.53 -0.04 2.91
C VAL A 159 -1.81 -1.16 2.15
N SER A 160 -2.35 -2.38 2.21
CA SER A 160 -1.84 -3.47 1.36
C SER A 160 -2.28 -3.22 -0.09
N ILE A 161 -1.31 -3.11 -1.00
CA ILE A 161 -1.55 -2.95 -2.44
C ILE A 161 -1.27 -4.25 -3.19
N PRO A 162 -2.03 -4.59 -4.24
CA PRO A 162 -1.71 -5.72 -5.10
C PRO A 162 -0.38 -5.50 -5.83
N VAL A 163 0.49 -6.50 -5.78
CA VAL A 163 1.84 -6.43 -6.36
C VAL A 163 1.90 -7.10 -7.74
N PRO A 164 2.74 -6.62 -8.67
CA PRO A 164 2.97 -7.32 -9.92
C PRO A 164 3.74 -8.62 -9.68
N THR A 165 3.44 -9.63 -10.49
CA THR A 165 4.25 -10.86 -10.61
C THR A 165 5.08 -10.78 -11.88
N GLU A 166 6.16 -11.56 -11.90
CA GLU A 166 6.98 -11.73 -13.10
C GLU A 166 6.17 -12.39 -14.22
N CYS A 167 6.34 -11.88 -15.43
CA CYS A 167 6.06 -12.55 -16.68
C CYS A 167 7.41 -12.94 -17.33
#